data_AF-A0A3Q2VYZ3-F1
#
_entry.id   AF-A0A3Q2VYZ3-F1
#
_cell.length_a   1.000
_cell.length_b   1.000
_cell.length_c   1.000
_cell.angle_alpha   90.00
_cell.angle_beta   90.00
_cell.angle_gamma   90.00
#
_symmetry.space_group_name_H-M   'P 1'
#
loop_
_entity.id
_entity.type
_entity.pdbx_description
1 polymer ?
#
loop_
_entity_poly.entity_id
_entity_poly.type
_entity_poly.pdbx_seq_one_letter_code
_entity_poly.pdbx_strand_id
1 'polypeptide(L)'
;MSGSCLWTTSLVLLAVCAKIAVWANNGDAVFIREFTLIRRDHLAEEPLHDGGQKPEDPSSRTARSEEDRDTLWDAWGSWSECSRTCGGGASYSLRRCLSSKTCEGQNIKYRTCSNVDCPSDAGDFRAQQCSAHADEQYQDQYHEWLPVYNDPDNPCALKCKAKGSGLVVELAPKVLDGTRCYTESLDMCISGICQIVGCDHELGSTATEDNCGVCNGDGSSCRLVRGHYKSQHSSGKSKELLLFFTIFIK
;
A
#
# COMPACT_ATOMS: atom_id res chain seq x y z
N MET A 1 -18.76 -54.28 -53.03
CA MET A 1 -17.70 -55.31 -53.10
C MET A 1 -16.85 -55.19 -51.85
N SER A 2 -17.00 -56.12 -50.89
CA SER A 2 -16.14 -57.31 -50.73
C SER A 2 -14.71 -56.96 -50.29
N GLY A 3 -14.33 -57.36 -49.07
CA GLY A 3 -12.94 -57.32 -48.60
C GLY A 3 -12.77 -57.37 -47.09
N SER A 4 -13.10 -58.50 -46.46
CA SER A 4 -12.78 -58.82 -45.07
C SER A 4 -11.35 -59.39 -44.98
N CYS A 5 -10.56 -59.00 -43.97
CA CYS A 5 -9.47 -59.81 -43.41
C CYS A 5 -9.18 -59.40 -41.95
N LEU A 6 -9.62 -60.23 -41.00
CA LEU A 6 -8.93 -60.46 -39.71
C LEU A 6 -7.57 -61.14 -40.05
N TRP A 7 -6.46 -61.01 -39.31
CA TRP A 7 -6.14 -61.50 -37.96
C TRP A 7 -4.79 -60.88 -37.49
N THR A 8 -4.48 -61.09 -36.19
CA THR A 8 -3.17 -61.03 -35.49
C THR A 8 -2.77 -59.76 -34.70
N THR A 9 -3.16 -59.78 -33.42
CA THR A 9 -2.38 -59.48 -32.19
C THR A 9 -0.98 -58.83 -32.30
N SER A 10 -0.79 -57.64 -31.69
CA SER A 10 0.05 -57.42 -30.49
C SER A 10 0.51 -55.96 -30.35
N LEU A 11 0.26 -55.43 -29.14
CA LEU A 11 0.96 -54.33 -28.44
C LEU A 11 2.14 -53.65 -29.16
N VAL A 12 2.04 -52.34 -29.41
CA VAL A 12 3.03 -51.34 -28.95
C VAL A 12 2.31 -50.00 -28.72
N LEU A 13 2.53 -49.45 -27.53
CA LEU A 13 2.08 -48.16 -27.00
C LEU A 13 2.62 -46.95 -27.78
N LEU A 14 1.79 -45.91 -27.83
CA LEU A 14 2.12 -44.47 -27.68
C LEU A 14 3.10 -43.81 -28.67
N ALA A 15 2.58 -42.91 -29.49
CA ALA A 15 2.84 -41.45 -29.39
C ALA A 15 2.29 -40.71 -30.63
N VAL A 16 1.01 -40.32 -30.59
CA VAL A 16 0.48 -39.30 -31.51
C VAL A 16 0.73 -37.95 -30.84
N CYS A 17 1.79 -37.26 -31.24
CA CYS A 17 1.98 -35.84 -30.93
C CYS A 17 0.99 -35.01 -31.76
N ALA A 18 -0.21 -34.79 -31.21
CA ALA A 18 -1.13 -33.80 -31.72
C ALA A 18 -0.67 -32.40 -31.28
N LYS A 19 -0.47 -31.53 -32.27
CA LYS A 19 -0.18 -30.11 -32.12
C LYS A 19 -1.36 -29.42 -31.40
N ILE A 20 -1.09 -28.76 -30.28
CA ILE A 20 -1.94 -27.67 -29.78
C ILE A 20 -1.02 -26.46 -29.57
N ALA A 21 -1.14 -25.49 -30.47
CA ALA A 21 -0.59 -24.16 -30.27
C ALA A 21 -1.56 -23.42 -29.35
N VAL A 22 -1.20 -23.25 -28.08
CA VAL A 22 -1.87 -22.32 -27.17
C VAL A 22 -1.05 -21.04 -27.15
N TRP A 23 -1.68 -19.95 -27.59
CA TRP A 23 -1.17 -18.60 -27.40
C TRP A 23 -1.36 -18.22 -25.93
N ALA A 24 -0.28 -18.20 -25.16
CA ALA A 24 -0.26 -17.60 -23.84
C ALA A 24 0.18 -16.14 -23.98
N ASN A 25 -0.75 -15.21 -23.73
CA ASN A 25 -0.41 -13.82 -23.49
C ASN A 25 0.33 -13.76 -22.14
N ASN A 26 1.56 -13.25 -22.14
CA ASN A 26 2.33 -12.93 -20.94
C ASN A 26 1.57 -11.86 -20.12
N GLY A 27 0.89 -12.30 -19.06
CA GLY A 27 0.64 -11.48 -17.89
C GLY A 27 1.73 -11.80 -16.89
N ASP A 28 2.72 -10.92 -16.77
CA ASP A 28 3.77 -11.04 -15.77
C ASP A 28 3.15 -10.94 -14.37
N ALA A 29 3.10 -12.08 -13.67
CA ALA A 29 2.71 -12.14 -12.27
C ALA A 29 3.81 -11.48 -11.43
N VAL A 30 3.52 -10.32 -10.87
CA VAL A 30 4.39 -9.69 -9.86
C VAL A 30 4.21 -10.45 -8.55
N PHE A 31 5.18 -11.31 -8.24
CA PHE A 31 5.26 -12.02 -6.97
C PHE A 31 5.62 -11.02 -5.87
N ILE A 32 4.64 -10.53 -5.12
CA ILE A 32 4.91 -9.81 -3.88
C ILE A 32 5.41 -10.87 -2.88
N ARG A 33 6.68 -10.77 -2.47
CA ARG A 33 7.29 -11.75 -1.56
C ARG A 33 6.46 -11.85 -0.27
N GLU A 34 6.27 -13.09 0.16
CA GLU A 34 5.58 -13.53 1.37
C GLU A 34 5.88 -12.64 2.58
N PHE A 35 4.90 -11.86 3.03
CA PHE A 35 4.76 -11.52 4.43
C PHE A 35 3.85 -12.57 5.05
N THR A 36 4.45 -13.68 5.47
CA THR A 36 3.75 -14.69 6.26
C THR A 36 3.13 -14.02 7.49
N LEU A 37 1.81 -14.07 7.59
CA LEU A 37 1.09 -13.75 8.82
C LEU A 37 1.46 -14.82 9.86
N ILE A 38 2.49 -14.56 10.66
CA ILE A 38 2.93 -15.50 11.70
C ILE A 38 1.87 -15.53 12.81
N ARG A 39 1.14 -16.65 12.85
CA ARG A 39 0.34 -17.12 13.99
C ARG A 39 1.30 -17.43 15.14
N ARG A 40 1.16 -16.70 16.24
CA ARG A 40 2.08 -16.76 17.38
C ARG A 40 1.60 -17.80 18.39
N ASP A 41 2.02 -19.06 18.22
CA ASP A 41 1.84 -20.09 19.24
C ASP A 41 3.19 -20.69 19.66
N HIS A 42 3.44 -20.60 20.97
CA HIS A 42 4.39 -21.34 21.81
C HIS A 42 5.90 -21.33 21.46
N LEU A 43 6.67 -20.56 22.23
CA LEU A 43 8.03 -20.92 22.59
C LEU A 43 8.20 -20.89 24.12
N ALA A 44 8.73 -22.01 24.62
CA ALA A 44 8.94 -22.34 26.02
C ALA A 44 10.14 -21.58 26.61
N GLU A 45 10.02 -21.26 27.90
CA GLU A 45 11.09 -20.77 28.77
C GLU A 45 12.12 -21.87 29.09
N GLU A 46 13.39 -21.49 29.23
CA GLU A 46 14.43 -22.19 30.02
C GLU A 46 15.53 -21.14 30.38
N PRO A 47 16.32 -21.31 31.47
CA PRO A 47 16.44 -20.29 32.51
C PRO A 47 17.85 -19.68 32.75
N LEU A 48 17.84 -18.70 33.66
CA LEU A 48 18.91 -17.90 34.26
C LEU A 48 20.29 -18.58 34.48
N HIS A 49 21.35 -17.78 34.30
CA HIS A 49 22.62 -17.98 35.00
C HIS A 49 23.07 -16.72 35.75
N ASP A 50 23.51 -16.96 36.98
CA ASP A 50 23.80 -16.03 38.09
C ASP A 50 25.27 -15.58 38.11
N GLY A 51 25.54 -14.44 38.77
CA GLY A 51 26.86 -14.18 39.35
C GLY A 51 27.33 -12.72 39.36
N GLY A 52 27.24 -12.08 40.54
CA GLY A 52 28.33 -11.19 41.03
C GLY A 52 27.97 -9.76 41.47
N GLN A 53 27.76 -9.56 42.76
CA GLN A 53 27.69 -8.25 43.45
C GLN A 53 29.09 -7.67 43.77
N LYS A 54 29.22 -6.33 43.73
CA LYS A 54 30.14 -5.52 44.55
C LYS A 54 29.62 -4.06 44.67
N PRO A 55 30.01 -3.28 45.70
CA PRO A 55 29.13 -2.35 46.42
C PRO A 55 29.33 -0.87 46.06
N GLU A 56 28.35 -0.09 46.49
CA GLU A 56 28.12 1.35 46.31
C GLU A 56 29.21 2.27 46.88
N ASP A 57 29.40 3.45 46.25
CA ASP A 57 29.99 4.65 46.87
C ASP A 57 29.04 5.85 46.63
N PRO A 58 28.56 6.56 47.68
CA PRO A 58 27.51 7.56 47.54
C PRO A 58 28.06 8.98 47.55
N SER A 59 28.31 9.60 46.38
CA SER A 59 28.32 11.07 46.29
C SER A 59 28.35 11.60 44.86
N SER A 60 27.20 12.02 44.34
CA SER A 60 27.04 13.31 43.66
C SER A 60 25.58 13.44 43.18
N ARG A 61 24.79 14.14 44.00
CA ARG A 61 23.53 14.73 43.56
C ARG A 61 23.86 15.86 42.60
N THR A 62 23.70 15.65 41.31
CA THR A 62 23.57 16.73 40.32
C THR A 62 22.40 16.41 39.39
N ALA A 63 21.63 17.45 39.10
CA ALA A 63 20.35 17.45 38.40
C ALA A 63 20.35 16.53 37.17
N ARG A 64 19.30 15.69 37.05
CA ARG A 64 19.01 14.94 35.82
C ARG A 64 18.67 15.95 34.75
N SER A 65 19.62 16.21 33.85
CA SER A 65 19.39 16.98 32.65
C SER A 65 18.44 16.21 31.74
N GLU A 66 17.62 16.93 30.99
CA GLU A 66 16.70 16.40 29.99
C GLU A 66 17.41 15.64 28.84
N GLU A 67 18.75 15.63 28.84
CA GLU A 67 19.61 14.85 27.92
C GLU A 67 19.61 13.34 28.20
N ASP A 68 19.23 12.89 29.40
CA ASP A 68 19.25 11.45 29.75
C ASP A 68 17.98 10.68 29.28
N ARG A 69 17.13 11.34 28.46
CA ARG A 69 15.93 10.71 27.88
C ARG A 69 16.20 10.09 26.51
N ASP A 70 17.16 10.62 25.76
CA ASP A 70 17.61 10.07 24.47
C ASP A 70 18.70 8.99 24.62
N THR A 71 19.34 8.90 25.79
CA THR A 71 20.31 7.83 26.13
C THR A 71 19.64 6.47 26.36
N LEU A 72 18.32 6.44 26.59
CA LEU A 72 17.55 5.23 26.83
C LEU A 72 17.26 4.45 25.54
N TRP A 73 17.30 5.11 24.40
CA TRP A 73 17.07 4.50 23.09
C TRP A 73 18.39 4.16 22.41
N ASP A 74 18.43 3.01 21.74
CA ASP A 74 19.49 2.69 20.79
C ASP A 74 19.40 3.60 19.57
N ALA A 75 20.47 3.68 18.79
CA ALA A 75 20.46 4.36 17.51
C ALA A 75 19.37 3.76 16.59
N TRP A 76 18.79 4.60 15.75
CA TRP A 76 17.89 4.13 14.70
C TRP A 76 18.63 3.17 13.77
N GLY A 77 18.04 2.01 13.54
CA GLY A 77 18.53 1.05 12.56
C GLY A 77 18.44 1.58 11.14
N SER A 78 19.04 0.84 10.21
CA SER A 78 18.88 1.08 8.79
C SER A 78 17.41 1.04 8.40
N TRP A 79 17.08 1.83 7.38
CA TRP A 79 15.76 1.80 6.76
C TRP A 79 15.50 0.45 6.11
N SER A 80 14.26 -0.03 6.21
CA SER A 80 13.78 -1.21 5.50
C SER A 80 13.80 -0.99 4.00
N GLU A 81 13.65 -2.07 3.25
CA GLU A 81 13.27 -1.97 1.84
C GLU A 81 11.97 -1.16 1.71
N CYS A 82 11.84 -0.47 0.58
CA CYS A 82 10.63 0.29 0.29
C CYS A 82 9.51 -0.68 -0.03
N SER A 83 8.30 -0.41 0.46
CA SER A 83 7.12 -1.23 0.15
C SER A 83 6.76 -1.25 -1.34
N ARG A 84 7.25 -0.26 -2.10
CA ARG A 84 7.04 -0.11 -3.54
C ARG A 84 8.33 0.32 -4.22
N THR A 85 8.48 -0.02 -5.49
CA THR A 85 9.60 0.40 -6.34
C THR A 85 9.33 1.70 -7.10
N CYS A 86 8.08 2.15 -7.15
CA CYS A 86 7.65 3.38 -7.80
C CYS A 86 6.35 3.93 -7.16
N GLY A 87 5.96 5.14 -7.56
CA GLY A 87 4.69 5.78 -7.24
C GLY A 87 4.53 6.21 -5.78
N GLY A 88 5.64 6.27 -5.04
CA GLY A 88 5.69 6.53 -3.60
C GLY A 88 5.29 5.31 -2.77
N GLY A 89 6.24 4.78 -2.01
CA GLY A 89 6.03 3.74 -1.00
C GLY A 89 6.45 4.20 0.39
N ALA A 90 6.39 3.28 1.35
CA ALA A 90 6.82 3.52 2.72
C ALA A 90 7.99 2.62 3.11
N SER A 91 8.89 3.14 3.92
CA SER A 91 9.99 2.41 4.53
C SER A 91 10.01 2.74 6.02
N TYR A 92 10.39 1.77 6.85
CA TYR A 92 10.43 1.93 8.29
C TYR A 92 11.84 1.75 8.83
N SER A 93 12.13 2.36 9.98
CA SER A 93 13.35 2.18 10.74
C SER A 93 12.97 1.86 12.19
N LEU A 94 13.66 0.90 12.78
CA LEU A 94 13.41 0.43 14.14
C LEU A 94 14.54 0.87 15.06
N ARG A 95 14.22 1.09 16.33
CA ARG A 95 15.21 1.26 17.42
C ARG A 95 14.81 0.42 18.61
N ARG A 96 15.79 0.01 19.42
CA ARG A 96 15.56 -0.78 20.64
C ARG A 96 15.62 0.10 21.87
N CYS A 97 14.80 -0.20 22.87
CA CYS A 97 14.92 0.41 24.18
C CYS A 97 16.07 -0.28 24.93
N LEU A 98 17.06 0.49 25.38
CA LEU A 98 18.24 -0.02 26.12
C LEU A 98 17.99 -0.12 27.63
N SER A 99 16.88 0.45 28.12
CA SER A 99 16.54 0.49 29.55
C SER A 99 15.50 -0.53 29.96
N SER A 100 15.61 -1.04 31.20
CA SER A 100 14.66 -1.96 31.82
C SER A 100 13.40 -1.29 32.37
N LYS A 101 13.34 0.05 32.41
CA LYS A 101 12.28 0.82 33.09
C LYS A 101 11.22 1.43 32.17
N THR A 102 11.19 1.03 30.90
CA THR A 102 10.32 1.55 29.80
C THR A 102 10.90 2.82 29.16
N CYS A 103 10.90 2.86 27.81
CA CYS A 103 11.29 4.03 27.04
C CYS A 103 10.07 4.80 26.54
N GLU A 104 10.11 6.13 26.61
CA GLU A 104 9.06 7.00 26.09
C GLU A 104 9.24 7.26 24.58
N GLY A 105 8.15 7.20 23.83
CA GLY A 105 8.12 7.42 22.38
C GLY A 105 8.04 6.14 21.55
N GLN A 106 8.07 6.29 20.23
CA GLN A 106 7.92 5.17 19.30
C GLN A 106 9.26 4.44 19.09
N ASN A 107 9.19 3.11 18.98
CA ASN A 107 10.30 2.24 18.59
C ASN A 107 10.43 2.06 17.07
N ILE A 108 9.51 2.65 16.31
CA ILE A 108 9.43 2.61 14.86
C ILE A 108 9.20 4.01 14.32
N LYS A 109 9.83 4.34 13.20
CA LYS A 109 9.54 5.54 12.41
C LYS A 109 9.42 5.18 10.95
N TYR A 110 8.70 6.02 10.20
CA TYR A 110 8.42 5.80 8.78
C TYR A 110 8.93 6.97 7.95
N ARG A 111 9.15 6.70 6.67
CA ARG A 111 9.41 7.70 5.64
C ARG A 111 8.82 7.25 4.30
N THR A 112 8.59 8.20 3.41
CA THR A 112 8.36 7.90 2.01
C THR A 112 9.65 7.44 1.32
N CYS A 113 9.48 6.65 0.26
CA CYS A 113 10.57 6.16 -0.57
C CYS A 113 10.07 5.86 -2.00
N SER A 114 10.97 5.70 -2.95
CA SER A 114 10.63 5.37 -4.34
C SER A 114 9.60 6.34 -4.97
N ASN A 115 9.82 7.65 -4.81
CA ASN A 115 8.97 8.74 -5.32
C ASN A 115 9.11 8.95 -6.84
N VAL A 116 9.56 7.93 -7.58
CA VAL A 116 9.62 7.96 -9.05
C VAL A 116 8.28 7.53 -9.62
N ASP A 117 7.84 8.14 -10.71
CA ASP A 117 6.57 7.75 -11.34
C ASP A 117 6.59 6.28 -11.76
N CYS A 118 5.45 5.61 -11.55
CA CYS A 118 5.29 4.24 -12.01
C CYS A 118 5.13 4.20 -13.53
N PRO A 119 5.68 3.17 -14.20
CA PRO A 119 5.36 2.93 -15.60
C PRO A 119 3.88 2.58 -15.74
N SER A 120 3.32 2.78 -16.94
CA SER A 120 1.87 2.65 -17.18
C SER A 120 1.32 1.23 -16.98
N ASP A 121 2.19 0.23 -16.92
CA ASP A 121 1.91 -1.19 -16.72
C ASP A 121 2.02 -1.66 -15.26
N ALA A 122 2.54 -0.82 -14.35
CA ALA A 122 2.77 -1.20 -12.95
C ALA A 122 1.50 -1.60 -12.19
N GLY A 123 0.32 -1.25 -12.70
CA GLY A 123 -0.97 -1.52 -12.08
C GLY A 123 -1.19 -0.72 -10.79
N ASP A 124 -2.37 -0.87 -10.20
CA ASP A 124 -2.70 -0.26 -8.91
C ASP A 124 -2.27 -1.16 -7.75
N PHE A 125 -1.55 -0.58 -6.79
CA PHE A 125 -1.01 -1.29 -5.63
C PHE A 125 -2.11 -1.82 -4.70
N ARG A 126 -3.24 -1.12 -4.58
CA ARG A 126 -4.39 -1.63 -3.80
C ARG A 126 -5.10 -2.77 -4.54
N ALA A 127 -5.25 -2.64 -5.87
CA ALA A 127 -5.80 -3.72 -6.70
C ALA A 127 -4.97 -5.00 -6.62
N GLN A 128 -3.64 -4.90 -6.63
CA GLN A 128 -2.74 -6.04 -6.47
C GLN A 128 -2.98 -6.80 -5.16
N GLN A 129 -3.17 -6.06 -4.06
CA GLN A 129 -3.48 -6.65 -2.75
C GLN A 129 -4.82 -7.40 -2.75
N CYS A 130 -5.86 -6.86 -3.39
CA CYS A 130 -7.12 -7.61 -3.57
C CYS A 130 -6.93 -8.87 -4.43
N SER A 131 -6.21 -8.75 -5.55
CA SER A 131 -6.00 -9.87 -6.48
C SER A 131 -5.18 -11.01 -5.86
N ALA A 132 -4.35 -10.73 -4.86
CA ALA A 132 -3.60 -11.75 -4.13
C ALA A 132 -4.50 -12.77 -3.40
N HIS A 133 -5.76 -12.41 -3.12
CA HIS A 133 -6.74 -13.31 -2.51
C HIS A 133 -7.61 -14.07 -3.54
N ALA A 134 -7.31 -13.98 -4.84
CA ALA A 134 -8.09 -14.68 -5.86
C ALA A 134 -7.95 -16.21 -5.79
N ASP A 135 -6.84 -16.70 -5.23
CA ASP A 135 -6.55 -18.13 -5.05
C ASP A 135 -7.11 -18.70 -3.73
N GLU A 136 -7.78 -17.87 -2.92
CA GLU A 136 -8.44 -18.28 -1.68
C GLU A 136 -9.96 -18.42 -1.89
N GLN A 137 -10.54 -19.49 -1.35
CA GLN A 137 -11.99 -19.67 -1.41
C GLN A 137 -12.68 -18.80 -0.36
N TYR A 138 -13.66 -18.01 -0.80
CA TYR A 138 -14.57 -17.29 0.07
C TYR A 138 -15.98 -17.85 -0.12
N GLN A 139 -16.58 -18.35 0.97
CA GLN A 139 -17.89 -19.03 0.90
C GLN A 139 -17.93 -20.13 -0.18
N ASP A 140 -16.90 -20.97 -0.22
CA ASP A 140 -16.72 -22.09 -1.16
C ASP A 140 -16.61 -21.69 -2.65
N GLN A 141 -16.39 -20.42 -2.95
CA GLN A 141 -16.22 -19.91 -4.32
C GLN A 141 -14.92 -19.11 -4.46
N TYR A 142 -14.36 -19.14 -5.66
CA TYR A 142 -13.27 -18.26 -6.05
C TYR A 142 -13.87 -16.99 -6.66
N HIS A 143 -13.28 -15.85 -6.32
CA HIS A 143 -13.73 -14.56 -6.80
C HIS A 143 -12.57 -13.77 -7.39
N GLU A 144 -12.83 -13.07 -8.49
CA GLU A 144 -11.94 -12.02 -8.95
C GLU A 144 -12.22 -10.77 -8.10
N TRP A 145 -11.28 -10.43 -7.23
CA TRP A 145 -11.42 -9.32 -6.29
C TRP A 145 -10.97 -8.00 -6.89
N LEU A 146 -11.84 -6.99 -6.81
CA LEU A 146 -11.55 -5.62 -7.19
C LEU A 146 -11.50 -4.72 -5.95
N PRO A 147 -10.60 -3.74 -5.90
CA PRO A 147 -10.48 -2.85 -4.74
C PRO A 147 -11.69 -1.94 -4.58
N VAL A 148 -12.04 -1.67 -3.34
CA VAL A 148 -12.92 -0.57 -2.93
C VAL A 148 -12.04 0.61 -2.52
N TYR A 149 -12.31 1.78 -3.08
CA TYR A 149 -11.58 3.01 -2.81
C TYR A 149 -12.40 3.98 -1.98
N ASN A 150 -11.72 4.94 -1.34
CA ASN A 150 -12.33 6.08 -0.68
C ASN A 150 -13.38 5.67 0.37
N ASP A 151 -13.11 4.59 1.12
CA ASP A 151 -13.94 4.18 2.24
C ASP A 151 -13.93 5.28 3.32
N PRO A 152 -15.09 5.80 3.74
CA PRO A 152 -15.16 6.95 4.64
C PRO A 152 -14.80 6.60 6.09
N ASP A 153 -14.98 5.34 6.48
CA ASP A 153 -14.80 4.89 7.86
C ASP A 153 -13.38 4.36 8.08
N ASN A 154 -12.94 3.46 7.19
CA ASN A 154 -11.65 2.76 7.29
C ASN A 154 -10.95 2.76 5.92
N PRO A 155 -10.40 3.90 5.45
CA PRO A 155 -9.73 4.00 4.15
C PRO A 155 -8.48 3.11 4.04
N CYS A 156 -7.93 2.66 5.16
CA CYS A 156 -6.75 1.80 5.19
C CYS A 156 -7.04 0.32 5.43
N ALA A 157 -8.30 -0.09 5.52
CA ALA A 157 -8.66 -1.52 5.48
C ALA A 157 -8.65 -2.04 4.03
N LEU A 158 -8.33 -3.32 3.83
CA LEU A 158 -8.38 -3.93 2.51
C LEU A 158 -9.81 -4.44 2.25
N LYS A 159 -10.67 -3.54 1.77
CA LYS A 159 -12.02 -3.88 1.31
C LYS A 159 -12.00 -4.18 -0.19
N CYS A 160 -12.52 -5.34 -0.55
CA CYS A 160 -12.56 -5.82 -1.92
C CYS A 160 -13.99 -6.24 -2.28
N LYS A 161 -14.36 -6.01 -3.54
CA LYS A 161 -15.63 -6.43 -4.12
C LYS A 161 -15.40 -7.56 -5.12
N ALA A 162 -16.24 -8.58 -5.10
CA ALA A 162 -16.16 -9.64 -6.08
C ALA A 162 -16.71 -9.14 -7.43
N LYS A 163 -15.94 -9.33 -8.50
CA LYS A 163 -16.33 -8.88 -9.85
C LYS A 163 -17.58 -9.61 -10.32
N GLY A 164 -18.53 -8.85 -10.86
CA GLY A 164 -19.78 -9.41 -11.36
C GLY A 164 -20.78 -9.79 -10.26
N SER A 165 -20.46 -9.55 -8.99
CA SER A 165 -21.40 -9.68 -7.87
C SER A 165 -21.47 -8.38 -7.06
N GLY A 166 -22.47 -8.26 -6.18
CA GLY A 166 -22.61 -7.14 -5.23
C GLY A 166 -21.89 -7.39 -3.90
N LEU A 167 -21.11 -8.46 -3.79
CA LEU A 167 -20.45 -8.86 -2.55
C LEU A 167 -19.23 -7.96 -2.30
N VAL A 168 -19.24 -7.26 -1.16
CA VAL A 168 -18.12 -6.46 -0.65
C VAL A 168 -17.70 -7.04 0.69
N VAL A 169 -16.41 -7.30 0.85
CA VAL A 169 -15.84 -7.92 2.05
C VAL A 169 -14.55 -7.22 2.44
N GLU A 170 -14.23 -7.26 3.72
CA GLU A 170 -12.93 -6.86 4.24
C GLU A 170 -12.03 -8.10 4.29
N LEU A 171 -11.06 -8.19 3.37
CA LEU A 171 -10.15 -9.34 3.27
C LEU A 171 -8.97 -9.23 4.24
N ALA A 172 -8.58 -8.01 4.61
CA ALA A 172 -7.56 -7.77 5.62
C ALA A 172 -7.85 -6.48 6.41
N PRO A 173 -7.51 -6.46 7.72
CA PRO A 173 -7.77 -5.31 8.59
C PRO A 173 -6.97 -4.06 8.20
N LYS A 174 -5.85 -4.25 7.49
CA LYS A 174 -5.05 -3.16 6.94
C LYS A 174 -4.43 -3.54 5.61
N VAL A 175 -4.32 -2.56 4.72
CA VAL A 175 -3.48 -2.63 3.52
C VAL A 175 -1.99 -2.57 3.90
N LEU A 176 -1.12 -2.93 2.96
CA LEU A 176 0.33 -2.76 3.07
C LEU A 176 0.71 -1.28 3.20
N ASP A 177 1.75 -1.01 3.99
CA ASP A 177 2.22 0.35 4.24
C ASP A 177 2.65 1.02 2.92
N GLY A 178 2.28 2.29 2.74
CA GLY A 178 2.52 3.04 1.49
C GLY A 178 1.43 2.90 0.43
N THR A 179 0.36 2.13 0.70
CA THR A 179 -0.85 2.15 -0.14
C THR A 179 -1.58 3.49 0.04
N ARG A 180 -1.99 4.15 -1.04
CA ARG A 180 -2.74 5.41 -0.96
C ARG A 180 -4.08 5.21 -0.24
N CYS A 181 -4.43 6.11 0.68
CA CYS A 181 -5.73 6.06 1.34
C CYS A 181 -6.85 6.35 0.34
N TYR A 182 -6.70 7.49 -0.36
CA TYR A 182 -7.67 8.04 -1.29
C TYR A 182 -7.08 8.14 -2.71
N THR A 183 -7.94 8.13 -3.73
CA THR A 183 -7.49 8.20 -5.14
C THR A 183 -6.94 9.57 -5.53
N GLU A 184 -7.46 10.63 -4.90
CA GLU A 184 -7.14 12.02 -5.26
C GLU A 184 -6.10 12.67 -4.34
N SER A 185 -5.51 11.91 -3.40
CA SER A 185 -4.49 12.44 -2.48
C SER A 185 -3.21 11.62 -2.48
N LEU A 186 -2.12 12.24 -2.01
CA LEU A 186 -0.83 11.57 -1.78
C LEU A 186 -0.81 10.80 -0.45
N ASP A 187 -1.81 11.00 0.40
CA ASP A 187 -1.92 10.38 1.71
C ASP A 187 -1.85 8.87 1.59
N MET A 188 -1.12 8.25 2.52
CA MET A 188 -0.84 6.82 2.48
C MET A 188 -1.12 6.17 3.83
N CYS A 189 -1.49 4.90 3.75
CA CYS A 189 -1.72 4.05 4.89
C CYS A 189 -0.38 3.65 5.52
N ILE A 190 -0.24 3.94 6.80
CA ILE A 190 0.92 3.55 7.62
C ILE A 190 0.38 2.90 8.90
N SER A 191 0.70 1.63 9.09
CA SER A 191 0.22 0.82 10.20
C SER A 191 -1.32 0.85 10.37
N GLY A 192 -2.05 0.89 9.24
CA GLY A 192 -3.52 0.92 9.22
C GLY A 192 -4.15 2.30 9.45
N ILE A 193 -3.36 3.36 9.58
CA ILE A 193 -3.84 4.74 9.77
C ILE A 193 -3.49 5.54 8.52
N CYS A 194 -4.43 6.38 8.05
CA CYS A 194 -4.15 7.27 6.94
C CYS A 194 -3.29 8.45 7.39
N GLN A 195 -2.08 8.56 6.83
CA GLN A 195 -1.13 9.61 7.15
C GLN A 195 -0.99 10.58 5.98
N ILE A 196 -0.86 11.86 6.31
CA ILE A 196 -0.74 12.95 5.33
C ILE A 196 0.61 12.85 4.62
N VAL A 197 0.60 13.09 3.31
CA VAL A 197 1.83 13.23 2.52
C VAL A 197 1.75 14.55 1.76
N GLY A 198 2.76 15.39 1.92
CA GLY A 198 2.82 16.68 1.25
C GLY A 198 3.01 16.54 -0.26
N CYS A 199 2.81 17.64 -0.99
CA CYS A 199 3.08 17.71 -2.43
C CYS A 199 4.57 17.49 -2.79
N ASP A 200 5.45 17.56 -1.79
CA ASP A 200 6.88 17.23 -1.86
C ASP A 200 7.14 15.72 -1.73
N HIS A 201 6.08 14.92 -1.64
CA HIS A 201 6.11 13.48 -1.44
C HIS A 201 6.77 13.06 -0.12
N GLU A 202 6.74 13.92 0.91
CA GLU A 202 7.25 13.62 2.25
C GLU A 202 6.13 13.28 3.24
N LEU A 203 6.33 12.20 4.01
CA LEU A 203 5.37 11.74 5.01
C LEU A 203 5.28 12.74 6.17
N GLY A 204 4.07 13.22 6.45
CA GLY A 204 3.80 14.22 7.48
C GLY A 204 4.20 15.64 7.11
N SER A 205 4.59 15.90 5.85
CA SER A 205 4.84 17.25 5.36
C SER A 205 3.55 18.04 5.25
N THR A 206 3.62 19.32 5.61
CA THR A 206 2.53 20.29 5.45
C THR A 206 2.58 21.01 4.10
N ALA A 207 3.46 20.58 3.19
CA ALA A 207 3.58 21.17 1.86
C ALA A 207 2.32 20.91 1.03
N THR A 208 1.74 21.98 0.49
CA THR A 208 0.55 21.92 -0.35
C THR A 208 0.83 22.52 -1.72
N GLU A 209 0.12 22.06 -2.74
CA GLU A 209 0.15 22.71 -4.04
C GLU A 209 -0.51 24.09 -3.97
N ASP A 210 0.03 25.05 -4.72
CA ASP A 210 -0.64 26.31 -4.99
C ASP A 210 -1.75 26.13 -6.04
N ASN A 211 -2.49 27.20 -6.33
CA ASN A 211 -3.57 27.16 -7.32
C ASN A 211 -3.10 26.89 -8.77
N CYS A 212 -1.78 26.88 -9.00
CA CYS A 212 -1.14 26.57 -10.26
C CYS A 212 -0.66 25.11 -10.35
N GLY A 213 -0.88 24.31 -9.30
CA GLY A 213 -0.39 22.93 -9.22
C GLY A 213 1.12 22.86 -8.96
N VAL A 214 1.73 23.90 -8.38
CA VAL A 214 3.14 23.90 -8.00
C VAL A 214 3.25 23.70 -6.50
N CYS A 215 4.01 22.68 -6.09
CA CYS A 215 4.24 22.40 -4.68
C CYS A 215 4.95 23.56 -3.97
N ASN A 216 4.38 24.04 -2.86
CA ASN A 216 4.82 25.27 -2.16
C ASN A 216 5.00 26.47 -3.10
N GLY A 217 4.21 26.54 -4.16
CA GLY A 217 4.23 27.66 -5.09
C GLY A 217 3.65 28.93 -4.47
N ASP A 218 4.02 30.07 -5.05
CA ASP A 218 3.55 31.40 -4.65
C ASP A 218 2.35 31.89 -5.49
N GLY A 219 1.82 31.05 -6.39
CA GLY A 219 0.75 31.40 -7.31
C GLY A 219 1.19 32.24 -8.51
N SER A 220 2.51 32.44 -8.72
CA SER A 220 3.03 33.25 -9.83
C SER A 220 3.13 32.49 -11.16
N SER A 221 3.08 31.16 -11.13
CA SER A 221 3.29 30.29 -12.29
C SER A 221 2.06 30.15 -13.19
N CYS A 222 0.95 30.78 -12.84
CA CYS A 222 -0.29 30.78 -13.60
C CYS A 222 -1.01 32.11 -13.44
N ARG A 223 -1.92 32.41 -14.36
CA ARG A 223 -2.78 33.60 -14.32
C ARG A 223 -4.24 33.24 -14.09
N LEU A 224 -4.91 34.07 -13.31
CA LEU A 224 -6.34 33.95 -13.05
C LEU A 224 -7.16 34.43 -14.25
N VAL A 225 -7.97 33.55 -14.83
CA VAL A 225 -8.94 33.88 -15.88
C VAL A 225 -10.35 33.66 -15.37
N ARG A 226 -11.16 34.71 -15.48
CA ARG A 226 -12.59 34.69 -15.14
C ARG A 226 -13.41 34.75 -16.43
N GLY A 227 -14.40 33.88 -16.54
CA GLY A 227 -15.31 33.86 -17.68
C GLY A 227 -16.73 33.53 -17.25
N HIS A 228 -17.65 33.59 -18.20
CA HIS A 228 -19.01 33.16 -18.00
C HIS A 228 -19.51 32.40 -19.23
N TYR A 229 -20.33 31.38 -19.00
CA TYR A 229 -20.96 30.58 -20.02
C TYR A 229 -22.48 30.77 -19.94
N LYS A 230 -23.12 30.95 -21.10
CA LYS A 230 -24.57 31.06 -21.25
C LYS A 230 -25.08 29.84 -22.00
N SER A 231 -25.95 29.03 -21.39
CA SER A 231 -26.62 27.94 -22.12
C SER A 231 -27.87 28.47 -22.84
N GLN A 232 -27.97 28.28 -24.15
CA GLN A 232 -29.23 28.51 -24.88
C GLN A 232 -30.01 27.19 -24.96
N HIS A 233 -31.18 27.13 -24.32
CA HIS A 233 -32.10 26.00 -24.44
C HIS A 233 -33.26 26.37 -25.37
N SER A 234 -33.29 25.80 -26.57
CA SER A 234 -34.36 26.04 -27.57
C SER A 234 -35.56 25.12 -27.32
N SER A 235 -36.28 25.33 -26.22
CA SER A 235 -37.70 24.93 -26.16
C SER A 235 -38.37 25.69 -25.03
N GLY A 236 -39.49 26.33 -25.36
CA GLY A 236 -40.16 27.37 -24.59
C GLY A 236 -40.20 27.13 -23.08
N LYS A 237 -39.79 28.18 -22.34
CA LYS A 237 -39.64 28.28 -20.88
C LYS A 237 -38.38 27.60 -20.33
N SER A 238 -37.26 28.32 -20.32
CA SER A 238 -36.10 27.94 -19.51
C SER A 238 -35.39 29.17 -18.96
N LYS A 239 -35.06 29.13 -17.67
CA LYS A 239 -34.25 30.14 -16.98
C LYS A 239 -32.88 30.19 -17.67
N GLU A 240 -32.42 31.37 -18.04
CA GLU A 240 -31.06 31.58 -18.57
C GLU A 240 -30.07 31.15 -17.49
N LEU A 241 -29.36 30.03 -17.71
CA LEU A 241 -28.31 29.58 -16.78
C LEU A 241 -27.01 30.28 -17.18
N LEU A 242 -26.58 31.21 -16.32
CA LEU A 242 -25.30 31.91 -16.43
C LEU A 242 -24.31 31.26 -15.46
N LEU A 243 -23.30 30.57 -15.99
CA LEU A 243 -22.27 29.90 -15.22
C LEU A 243 -21.00 30.75 -15.23
N PHE A 244 -20.66 31.38 -14.11
CA PHE A 244 -19.36 32.02 -13.95
C PHE A 244 -18.31 30.96 -13.60
N PHE A 245 -17.17 31.01 -14.28
CA PHE A 245 -16.05 30.12 -13.99
C PHE A 245 -14.79 30.95 -13.73
N THR A 246 -13.95 30.41 -12.85
CA THR A 246 -12.64 30.95 -12.53
C THR A 246 -11.65 29.81 -12.73
N ILE A 247 -10.68 30.01 -13.62
CA ILE A 247 -9.66 29.03 -13.95
C ILE A 247 -8.27 29.66 -13.82
N PHE A 248 -7.30 28.86 -13.39
CA PHE A 248 -5.90 29.25 -13.37
C PHE A 248 -5.22 28.65 -14.61
N ILE A 249 -4.63 29.50 -15.46
CA ILE A 249 -4.00 29.09 -16.72
C ILE A 249 -2.50 29.29 -16.60
N LYS A 250 -1.73 28.23 -16.80
CA LYS A 250 -0.26 28.25 -16.88
C LYS A 250 0.22 28.97 -18.14
#